data_AF-A0A453C472-F1
#
_entry.id   AF-A0A453C472-F1
#
_cell.length_a   1.000
_cell.length_b   1.000
_cell.length_c   1.000
_cell.angle_alpha   90.00
_cell.angle_beta   90.00
_cell.angle_gamma   90.00
#
_symmetry.space_group_name_H-M   'P 1'
#
loop_
_entity.id
_entity.type
_entity.pdbx_description
1 polymer ?
#
loop_
_entity_poly.entity_id
_entity_poly.type
_entity_poly.pdbx_seq_one_letter_code
_entity_poly.pdbx_strand_id
1 'polypeptide(L)'
;RRSDSSTRSFRVFCSLPRLQMAPGRLRWSAAALVLLFLAAGAAAEAARREAVTSPHGAVAADDERCSRIGRDALRCGGTAVDAAVATSLCLGVVSPASSGIGGGAFMLVRLTDGTAVVYDSRETAPLAATKVRDWKSRLFP
;
A
#
# COMPACT_ATOMS: atom_id res chain seq x y z
N ARG A 1 -7.12 3.09 43.59
CA ARG A 1 -6.81 1.68 43.94
C ARG A 1 -5.38 1.41 43.41
N ARG A 2 -4.27 1.78 44.08
CA ARG A 2 -3.59 1.11 45.22
C ARG A 2 -3.93 -0.40 45.22
N SER A 3 -3.07 -1.36 44.85
CA SER A 3 -1.60 -1.50 44.98
C SER A 3 -1.11 -1.10 46.35
N ASP A 4 -1.20 -2.02 47.33
CA ASP A 4 -0.04 -2.59 48.03
C ASP A 4 -0.43 -3.64 49.10
N SER A 5 0.58 -4.40 49.54
CA SER A 5 0.72 -5.26 50.73
C SER A 5 0.28 -6.73 50.57
N SER A 6 1.06 -7.75 50.98
CA SER A 6 2.02 -7.76 52.08
C SER A 6 2.94 -9.01 52.08
N THR A 7 4.24 -8.79 52.38
CA THR A 7 5.18 -9.62 53.19
C THR A 7 5.57 -11.03 52.72
N ARG A 8 6.81 -11.56 52.81
CA ARG A 8 8.07 -11.34 53.56
C ARG A 8 9.17 -12.12 52.77
N SER A 9 10.32 -11.55 52.46
CA SER A 9 11.58 -11.63 53.24
C SER A 9 12.12 -13.04 53.51
N PHE A 10 13.17 -13.47 52.78
CA PHE A 10 14.52 -13.81 53.28
C PHE A 10 15.28 -14.79 52.34
N ARG A 11 16.44 -14.31 51.87
CA ARG A 11 17.69 -15.01 51.55
C ARG A 11 17.62 -16.53 51.27
N VAL A 12 17.91 -16.91 50.03
CA VAL A 12 18.93 -17.94 49.72
C VAL A 12 19.63 -17.51 48.42
N PHE A 13 20.65 -16.66 48.54
CA PHE A 13 21.62 -16.46 47.47
C PHE A 13 22.60 -17.63 47.56
N CYS A 14 22.15 -18.80 47.09
CA CYS A 14 23.00 -19.98 46.92
C CYS A 14 23.37 -20.04 45.43
N SER A 15 24.64 -19.78 45.16
CA SER A 15 25.38 -20.21 43.97
C SER A 15 24.66 -20.07 42.62
N LEU A 16 24.81 -18.91 41.96
CA LEU A 16 24.73 -18.89 40.50
C LEU A 16 25.95 -19.65 39.97
N PRO A 17 25.77 -20.79 39.26
CA PRO A 17 26.88 -21.34 38.51
C PRO A 17 27.24 -20.28 37.46
N ARG A 18 28.53 -19.92 37.43
CA ARG A 18 29.11 -19.17 36.31
C ARG A 18 28.75 -19.94 35.03
N LEU A 19 27.76 -19.45 34.28
CA LEU A 19 27.51 -19.86 32.91
C LEU A 19 28.70 -19.38 32.09
N GLN A 20 29.76 -20.17 32.11
CA GLN A 20 30.86 -20.10 31.16
C GLN A 20 30.29 -20.47 29.78
N MET A 21 29.78 -19.47 29.06
CA MET A 21 29.35 -19.64 27.69
C MET A 21 30.59 -19.83 26.81
N ALA A 22 30.83 -21.07 26.41
CA ALA A 22 31.89 -21.43 25.48
C ALA A 22 31.73 -20.65 24.15
N PRO A 23 32.81 -20.10 23.58
CA PRO A 23 32.78 -19.21 22.39
C PRO A 23 32.21 -19.87 21.12
N GLY A 24 32.02 -21.19 21.13
CA GLY A 24 31.37 -21.93 20.05
C GLY A 24 29.84 -21.78 20.03
N ARG A 25 29.16 -21.68 21.18
CA ARG A 25 27.69 -21.77 21.27
C ARG A 25 26.97 -20.52 20.76
N LEU A 26 27.61 -19.35 20.89
CA LEU A 26 27.06 -18.06 20.44
C LEU A 26 26.89 -17.98 18.92
N ARG A 27 27.77 -18.64 18.15
CA ARG A 27 27.72 -18.65 16.68
C ARG A 27 26.54 -19.48 16.15
N TRP A 28 26.20 -20.58 16.82
CA TRP A 28 25.04 -21.42 16.46
C TRP A 28 23.71 -20.74 16.83
N SER A 29 23.65 -20.06 17.97
CA SER A 29 22.47 -19.29 18.38
C SER A 29 22.17 -18.13 17.42
N ALA A 30 23.19 -17.40 16.98
CA ALA A 30 23.02 -16.33 15.99
C ALA A 30 22.58 -16.86 14.61
N ALA A 31 23.17 -17.96 14.14
CA ALA A 31 22.78 -18.59 12.88
C ALA A 31 21.32 -19.10 12.91
N ALA A 32 20.88 -19.68 14.03
CA ALA A 32 19.50 -20.13 14.19
C ALA A 32 18.50 -18.97 14.20
N LEU A 33 18.83 -17.85 14.84
CA LEU A 33 17.99 -16.64 14.82
C LEU A 33 17.91 -16.02 13.42
N VAL A 34 19.01 -15.97 12.67
CA VAL A 34 19.02 -15.49 11.28
C VAL A 34 18.18 -16.40 10.39
N LEU A 35 18.31 -17.72 10.51
CA LEU A 35 17.50 -18.69 9.76
C LEU A 35 16.00 -18.57 10.10
N LEU A 36 15.66 -18.37 11.38
CA LEU A 36 14.27 -18.17 11.81
C LEU A 36 13.69 -16.86 11.22
N PHE A 37 14.47 -15.79 11.20
CA PHE A 37 14.06 -14.50 10.63
C PHE A 37 13.86 -14.59 9.10
N LEU A 38 14.76 -15.28 8.39
CA LEU A 38 14.63 -15.54 6.96
C LEU A 38 13.40 -16.40 6.63
N ALA A 39 13.15 -17.45 7.41
CA ALA A 39 11.96 -18.30 7.25
C ALA A 39 10.66 -17.53 7.52
N ALA A 40 10.63 -16.67 8.55
CA ALA A 40 9.49 -15.82 8.86
C ALA A 40 9.21 -14.80 7.74
N GLY A 41 10.26 -14.19 7.16
CA GLY A 41 10.12 -13.29 6.02
C GLY A 41 9.52 -13.96 4.78
N ALA A 42 9.98 -15.19 4.47
CA ALA A 42 9.45 -15.96 3.35
C ALA A 42 7.96 -16.36 3.55
N ALA A 43 7.58 -16.74 4.78
CA ALA A 43 6.19 -17.07 5.10
C ALA A 43 5.26 -15.84 5.05
N ALA A 44 5.73 -14.66 5.49
CA ALA A 44 4.97 -13.42 5.41
C ALA A 44 4.69 -12.99 3.96
N GLU A 45 5.67 -13.15 3.07
CA GLU A 45 5.50 -12.86 1.64
C GLU A 45 4.49 -13.79 0.97
N ALA A 46 4.48 -15.08 1.36
CA ALA A 46 3.50 -16.06 0.87
C ALA A 46 2.07 -15.75 1.35
N ALA A 47 1.91 -15.30 2.60
CA ALA A 47 0.62 -14.89 3.15
C ALA A 47 0.04 -13.63 2.49
N ARG A 48 0.88 -12.79 1.86
CA ARG A 48 0.46 -11.56 1.18
C ARG A 48 -0.25 -11.80 -0.17
N ARG A 49 -0.24 -13.03 -0.69
CA ARG A 49 -0.78 -13.39 -2.02
C ARG A 49 -2.22 -13.93 -1.97
N GLU A 50 -3.10 -13.32 -1.20
CA GLU A 50 -4.52 -13.68 -1.27
C GLU A 50 -5.13 -13.09 -2.54
N ALA A 51 -5.23 -13.92 -3.58
CA ALA A 51 -5.86 -13.53 -4.84
C ALA A 51 -7.39 -13.52 -4.66
N VAL A 52 -7.99 -12.33 -4.71
CA VAL A 52 -9.45 -12.20 -4.67
C VAL A 52 -10.02 -12.58 -6.03
N THR A 53 -10.91 -13.58 -6.05
CA THR A 53 -11.62 -14.03 -7.25
C THR A 53 -13.09 -13.65 -7.17
N SER A 54 -13.67 -13.23 -8.29
CA SER A 54 -15.09 -12.88 -8.39
C SER A 54 -15.64 -13.31 -9.74
N PRO A 55 -16.73 -14.09 -9.79
CA PRO A 55 -17.28 -14.59 -11.05
C PRO A 55 -17.94 -13.49 -11.92
N HIS A 56 -18.27 -12.33 -11.35
CA HIS A 56 -19.05 -11.28 -12.04
C HIS A 56 -18.22 -10.03 -12.36
N GLY A 57 -16.99 -9.95 -11.84
CA GLY A 57 -16.13 -8.78 -11.97
C GLY A 57 -15.58 -8.31 -10.62
N ALA A 58 -14.50 -7.53 -10.69
CA ALA A 58 -13.82 -6.97 -9.53
C ALA A 58 -13.39 -5.53 -9.83
N VAL A 59 -13.32 -4.71 -8.79
CA VAL A 59 -12.82 -3.34 -8.85
C VAL A 59 -11.81 -3.18 -7.72
N ALA A 60 -10.66 -2.60 -8.03
CA ALA A 60 -9.60 -2.30 -7.08
C ALA A 60 -9.19 -0.83 -7.22
N ALA A 61 -9.06 -0.15 -6.08
CA ALA A 61 -8.68 1.25 -5.99
C ALA A 61 -7.93 1.50 -4.68
N ASP A 62 -7.23 2.64 -4.59
CA ASP A 62 -6.41 3.02 -3.43
C ASP A 62 -7.21 3.19 -2.12
N ASP A 63 -8.52 3.45 -2.22
CA ASP A 63 -9.44 3.51 -1.08
C ASP A 63 -10.56 2.47 -1.23
N GLU A 64 -10.85 1.77 -0.13
CA GLU A 64 -11.88 0.73 -0.06
C GLU A 64 -13.27 1.26 -0.46
N ARG A 65 -13.61 2.48 -0.05
CA ARG A 65 -14.92 3.09 -0.37
C ARG A 65 -15.07 3.30 -1.86
N CYS A 66 -14.00 3.70 -2.55
CA CYS A 66 -14.01 3.89 -4.00
C CYS A 66 -14.09 2.55 -4.74
N SER A 67 -13.40 1.52 -4.26
CA SER A 67 -13.54 0.14 -4.78
C SER A 67 -14.98 -0.36 -4.66
N ARG A 68 -15.63 -0.10 -3.50
CA ARG A 68 -17.04 -0.44 -3.27
C ARG A 68 -17.98 0.31 -4.20
N ILE A 69 -17.79 1.61 -4.39
CA ILE A 69 -18.62 2.44 -5.29
C ILE A 69 -18.52 1.92 -6.73
N GLY A 70 -17.31 1.64 -7.23
CA GLY A 70 -17.13 1.05 -8.56
C GLY A 70 -17.78 -0.33 -8.69
N ARG A 71 -17.65 -1.18 -7.67
CA ARG A 71 -18.34 -2.48 -7.62
C ARG A 71 -19.86 -2.31 -7.66
N ASP A 72 -20.39 -1.33 -6.94
CA ASP A 72 -21.84 -1.08 -6.91
C ASP A 72 -22.33 -0.58 -8.28
N ALA A 73 -21.53 0.18 -9.03
CA ALA A 73 -21.81 0.52 -10.43
C ALA A 73 -21.90 -0.73 -11.34
N LEU A 74 -21.01 -1.71 -11.17
CA LEU A 74 -21.12 -3.01 -11.87
C LEU A 74 -22.41 -3.75 -11.47
N ARG A 75 -22.76 -3.75 -10.18
CA ARG A 75 -23.99 -4.39 -9.69
C ARG A 75 -25.27 -3.74 -10.22
N CYS A 76 -25.24 -2.45 -10.51
CA CYS A 76 -26.33 -1.73 -11.16
C CYS A 76 -26.44 -2.01 -12.67
N GLY A 77 -25.63 -2.93 -13.22
CA GLY A 77 -25.63 -3.26 -14.65
C GLY A 77 -24.73 -2.38 -15.50
N GLY A 78 -23.87 -1.57 -14.88
CA GLY A 78 -22.88 -0.76 -15.58
C GLY A 78 -21.74 -1.60 -16.18
N THR A 79 -21.02 -1.00 -17.12
CA THR A 79 -19.85 -1.59 -17.76
C THR A 79 -18.59 -1.44 -16.89
N ALA A 80 -17.49 -2.11 -17.29
CA ALA A 80 -16.18 -1.90 -16.67
C ALA A 80 -15.72 -0.43 -16.75
N VAL A 81 -16.10 0.29 -17.80
CA VAL A 81 -15.78 1.71 -17.98
C VAL A 81 -16.60 2.57 -17.01
N ASP A 82 -17.89 2.30 -16.84
CA ASP A 82 -18.75 3.02 -15.87
C ASP A 82 -18.24 2.85 -14.44
N ALA A 83 -17.83 1.62 -14.09
CA ALA A 83 -17.22 1.32 -12.79
C ALA A 83 -15.90 2.07 -12.59
N ALA A 84 -15.06 2.16 -13.62
CA ALA A 84 -13.82 2.93 -13.58
C ALA A 84 -14.11 4.42 -13.37
N VAL A 85 -15.05 5.01 -14.12
CA VAL A 85 -15.44 6.42 -13.98
C VAL A 85 -15.97 6.72 -12.57
N ALA A 86 -16.88 5.90 -12.06
CA ALA A 86 -17.42 6.06 -10.70
C ALA A 86 -16.32 5.98 -9.63
N THR A 87 -15.37 5.05 -9.79
CA THR A 87 -14.21 4.90 -8.91
C THR A 87 -13.30 6.12 -8.97
N SER A 88 -12.97 6.63 -10.16
CA SER A 88 -12.13 7.80 -10.35
C SER A 88 -12.76 9.07 -9.76
N LEU A 89 -14.08 9.26 -9.91
CA LEU A 89 -14.79 10.38 -9.30
C LEU A 89 -14.75 10.30 -7.76
N CYS A 90 -14.89 9.10 -7.19
CA CYS A 90 -14.71 8.91 -5.75
C CYS A 90 -13.29 9.24 -5.29
N LEU A 91 -12.27 8.77 -6.02
CA LEU A 91 -10.86 9.05 -5.69
C LEU A 91 -10.57 10.55 -5.77
N GLY A 92 -11.19 11.28 -6.70
CA GLY A 92 -11.07 12.74 -6.76
C GLY A 92 -11.58 13.47 -5.51
N VAL A 93 -12.50 12.86 -4.75
CA VAL A 93 -13.01 13.42 -3.49
C VAL A 93 -12.18 12.94 -2.29
N VAL A 94 -11.83 11.65 -2.27
CA VAL A 94 -11.19 11.01 -1.12
C VAL A 94 -9.67 11.24 -1.09
N SER A 95 -9.05 11.34 -2.26
CA SER A 95 -7.62 11.57 -2.44
C SER A 95 -7.36 12.80 -3.32
N PRO A 96 -7.80 14.00 -2.89
CA PRO A 96 -7.73 15.22 -3.70
C PRO A 96 -6.29 15.66 -3.99
N ALA A 97 -5.32 15.20 -3.20
CA ALA A 97 -3.91 15.49 -3.41
C ALA A 97 -3.32 14.75 -4.63
N SER A 98 -3.96 13.65 -5.08
CA SER A 98 -3.45 12.81 -6.17
C SER A 98 -4.42 12.69 -7.36
N SER A 99 -5.72 12.84 -7.14
CA SER A 99 -6.75 12.70 -8.16
C SER A 99 -7.75 13.84 -8.05
N GLY A 100 -8.35 14.24 -9.18
CA GLY A 100 -9.34 15.30 -9.20
C GLY A 100 -9.77 15.66 -10.62
N ILE A 101 -10.89 16.38 -10.72
CA ILE A 101 -11.50 16.76 -12.00
C ILE A 101 -10.67 17.78 -12.80
N GLY A 102 -9.78 18.52 -12.13
CA GLY A 102 -8.93 19.54 -12.77
C GLY A 102 -7.60 19.03 -13.33
N GLY A 103 -7.31 17.73 -13.17
CA GLY A 103 -6.09 17.12 -13.69
C GLY A 103 -6.31 16.42 -15.03
N GLY A 104 -5.57 15.34 -15.24
CA GLY A 104 -5.65 14.47 -16.41
C GLY A 104 -5.60 12.99 -16.03
N ALA A 105 -5.84 12.13 -17.02
CA ALA A 105 -5.82 10.69 -16.84
C ALA A 105 -5.40 9.98 -18.11
N PHE A 106 -4.99 8.72 -17.95
CA PHE A 106 -4.90 7.75 -19.04
C PHE A 106 -5.83 6.60 -18.72
N MET A 107 -6.59 6.13 -19.71
CA MET A 107 -7.45 4.96 -19.54
C MET A 107 -7.10 3.91 -20.60
N LEU A 108 -6.76 2.71 -20.14
CA LEU A 108 -6.52 1.57 -21.00
C LEU A 108 -7.74 0.66 -20.91
N VAL A 109 -8.40 0.45 -22.06
CA VAL A 109 -9.62 -0.35 -22.14
C VAL A 109 -9.36 -1.52 -23.07
N ARG A 110 -9.63 -2.74 -22.58
CA ARG A 110 -9.69 -3.93 -23.43
C ARG A 110 -11.14 -4.32 -23.62
N LEU A 111 -11.59 -4.23 -24.87
CA LEU A 111 -12.94 -4.58 -25.28
C LEU A 111 -13.12 -6.11 -25.34
N THR A 112 -14.37 -6.54 -25.40
CA THR A 112 -14.74 -7.97 -25.40
C THR A 112 -14.30 -8.69 -26.68
N ASP A 113 -14.11 -7.96 -27.78
CA ASP A 113 -13.54 -8.47 -29.04
C ASP A 113 -12.01 -8.64 -28.98
N GLY A 114 -11.39 -8.26 -27.86
CA GLY A 114 -9.94 -8.33 -27.64
C GLY A 114 -9.19 -7.06 -28.05
N THR A 115 -9.86 -6.08 -28.67
CA THR A 115 -9.27 -4.79 -29.05
C THR A 115 -8.83 -4.02 -27.81
N ALA A 116 -7.62 -3.46 -27.84
CA ALA A 116 -7.10 -2.60 -26.79
C ALA A 116 -7.08 -1.14 -27.28
N VAL A 117 -7.68 -0.24 -26.50
CA VAL A 117 -7.75 1.19 -26.78
C VAL A 117 -7.15 1.95 -25.61
N VAL A 118 -6.43 3.03 -25.91
CA VAL A 118 -5.87 3.95 -24.91
C VAL A 118 -6.48 5.32 -25.11
N TYR A 119 -7.03 5.88 -24.05
CA TYR A 119 -7.49 7.27 -23.99
C TYR A 119 -6.44 8.10 -23.27
N ASP A 120 -5.85 9.05 -23.99
CA ASP A 120 -4.97 10.08 -23.43
C ASP A 120 -5.79 11.34 -23.14
N SER A 121 -5.96 11.65 -21.87
CA SER A 121 -6.62 12.86 -21.38
C SER A 121 -5.63 13.70 -20.56
N ARG A 122 -4.37 13.77 -21.00
CA ARG A 122 -3.40 14.68 -20.41
C ARG A 122 -3.74 16.12 -20.69
N GLU A 123 -3.39 16.92 -19.71
CA GLU A 123 -3.54 18.36 -19.73
C GLU A 123 -2.71 18.94 -20.87
N THR A 124 -3.31 19.85 -21.62
CA THR A 124 -2.62 20.60 -22.66
C THR A 124 -2.18 21.94 -22.09
N ALA A 125 -0.94 22.35 -22.39
CA ALA A 125 -0.45 23.66 -22.01
C ALA A 125 -1.40 24.75 -22.55
N PRO A 126 -1.74 25.78 -21.76
CA PRO A 126 -2.66 26.82 -22.20
C PRO A 126 -2.09 27.57 -23.41
N LEU A 127 -2.94 28.18 -24.23
CA LEU A 127 -2.54 28.88 -25.47
C LEU A 127 -1.50 30.00 -25.23
N ALA A 128 -1.51 30.62 -24.05
CA ALA A 128 -0.55 31.65 -23.67
C ALA A 128 0.79 31.09 -23.16
N ALA A 129 0.92 29.77 -22.97
CA ALA A 129 2.16 29.15 -22.55
C ALA A 129 3.22 29.31 -23.63
N THR A 130 4.33 29.91 -23.26
CA THR A 130 5.50 30.08 -24.13
C THR A 130 6.65 29.26 -23.60
N LYS A 131 7.58 28.91 -24.49
CA LYS A 131 8.84 28.28 -24.10
C LYS A 131 9.69 29.32 -23.34
N VAL A 132 9.58 29.36 -22.01
CA VAL A 132 10.50 30.17 -21.19
C VAL A 132 11.86 29.48 -21.20
N ARG A 133 12.76 30.00 -22.02
CA ARG A 133 14.12 29.48 -22.17
C ARG A 133 15.06 29.94 -21.06
N ASP A 134 14.63 30.94 -20.28
CA ASP A 134 15.45 31.57 -19.24
C ASP A 134 14.61 31.80 -17.97
N TRP A 135 14.51 30.75 -17.16
CA TRP A 135 13.86 30.81 -15.85
C TRP A 135 14.74 31.52 -14.80
N LYS A 136 16.04 31.69 -15.07
CA LYS A 136 16.99 32.32 -14.16
C LYS A 136 16.84 33.84 -14.14
N SER A 137 16.54 34.48 -15.28
CA SER A 137 16.40 35.94 -15.36
C SER A 137 15.06 36.51 -14.86
N ARG A 138 14.07 35.67 -14.54
CA ARG A 138 12.73 36.15 -14.08
C ARG A 138 12.47 36.04 -12.59
N LEU A 139 13.25 35.24 -11.84
CA LEU A 139 13.03 35.01 -10.41
C LEU A 139 13.84 35.94 -9.49
N PHE A 140 14.85 36.62 -10.02
CA PHE A 140 15.67 37.57 -9.28
C PHE A 140 15.96 38.81 -10.16
N PRO A 141 15.19 39.91 -10.02
CA PRO A 141 15.61 41.22 -10.53
C PRO A 141 16.77 41.81 -9.72
#